data_AF-M0FRP7-F1
#
_entry.id   AF-M0FRP7-F1
#
_cell.length_a   1.000
_cell.length_b   1.000
_cell.length_c   1.000
_cell.angle_alpha   90.00
_cell.angle_beta   90.00
_cell.angle_gamma   90.00
#
_symmetry.space_group_name_H-M   'P 1'
#
loop_
_entity.id
_entity.type
_entity.pdbx_description
1 polymer ?
#
loop_
_entity_poly.entity_id
_entity_poly.type
_entity_poly.pdbx_seq_one_letter_code
_entity_poly.pdbx_strand_id
1 'polypeptide(L)'
;MASATRDDNGEEGVEFIHEDDGSITARDIETGIASFGETKSEALRMLSEALLLHEGGGEPVTDEDLEELGLDPDEFDDRELPDFMQ
;
A
#
# COMPACT_ATOMS: atom_id res chain seq x y z
N MET A 1 -29.50 -7.62 16.76
CA MET A 1 -28.70 -7.32 15.55
C MET A 1 -28.85 -5.84 15.29
N ALA A 2 -27.76 -5.07 15.36
CA ALA A 2 -27.80 -3.66 15.02
C ALA A 2 -27.66 -3.53 13.50
N SER A 3 -28.70 -3.05 12.83
CA SER A 3 -28.66 -2.67 11.42
C SER A 3 -28.37 -1.18 11.39
N ALA A 4 -27.10 -0.79 11.22
CA ALA A 4 -26.76 0.58 10.89
C ALA A 4 -27.08 0.78 9.41
N THR A 5 -28.03 1.65 9.10
CA THR A 5 -28.21 2.19 7.75
C THR A 5 -26.95 3.01 7.46
N ARG A 6 -26.04 2.49 6.65
CA ARG A 6 -24.90 3.25 6.15
C ARG A 6 -25.47 4.34 5.25
N ASP A 7 -25.51 5.58 5.74
CA ASP A 7 -25.56 6.75 4.88
C ASP A 7 -24.22 6.74 4.13
N ASP A 8 -24.24 6.13 2.95
CA ASP A 8 -23.07 5.91 2.11
C ASP A 8 -22.73 7.20 1.38
N ASN A 9 -21.89 8.04 1.99
CA ASN A 9 -21.25 9.14 1.28
C ASN A 9 -20.20 8.62 0.26
N GLY A 10 -20.01 7.31 0.09
CA GLY A 10 -19.09 6.73 -0.90
C GLY A 10 -17.60 6.97 -0.61
N GLU A 11 -17.30 7.64 0.50
CA GLU A 11 -15.95 8.11 0.84
C GLU A 11 -15.19 7.16 1.78
N GLU A 12 -15.84 6.15 2.41
CA GLU A 12 -15.22 5.27 3.42
C GLU A 12 -15.33 3.77 3.06
N GLY A 13 -14.21 3.05 3.09
CA GLY A 13 -14.17 1.58 2.97
C GLY A 13 -13.14 1.05 1.97
N VAL A 14 -13.28 -0.23 1.62
CA VAL A 14 -12.35 -0.95 0.74
C VAL A 14 -13.06 -1.43 -0.53
N GLU A 15 -12.54 -1.04 -1.68
CA GLU A 15 -12.90 -1.59 -3.00
C GLU A 15 -12.07 -2.85 -3.30
N PHE A 16 -12.70 -3.84 -3.93
CA PHE A 16 -12.01 -5.05 -4.42
C PHE A 16 -12.05 -5.13 -5.93
N ILE A 17 -10.88 -5.26 -6.54
CA ILE A 17 -10.71 -5.48 -7.98
C ILE A 17 -10.24 -6.93 -8.16
N HIS A 18 -10.88 -7.66 -9.07
CA HIS A 18 -10.52 -9.03 -9.39
C HIS A 18 -9.77 -9.00 -10.71
N GLU A 19 -8.50 -9.40 -10.67
CA GLU A 19 -7.60 -9.32 -11.81
C GLU A 19 -7.77 -10.54 -12.73
N ASP A 20 -7.33 -10.41 -13.99
CA ASP A 20 -7.46 -11.47 -15.00
C ASP A 20 -6.65 -12.73 -14.65
N ASP A 21 -5.60 -12.60 -13.82
CA ASP A 21 -4.77 -13.70 -13.35
C ASP A 21 -5.35 -14.44 -12.12
N GLY A 22 -6.49 -13.97 -11.61
CA GLY A 22 -7.18 -14.53 -10.45
C GLY A 22 -6.77 -13.94 -9.11
N SER A 23 -5.80 -13.03 -9.07
CA SER A 23 -5.45 -12.27 -7.87
C SER A 23 -6.51 -11.22 -7.55
N ILE A 24 -6.47 -10.71 -6.31
CA ILE A 24 -7.42 -9.71 -5.81
C ILE A 24 -6.63 -8.51 -5.30
N THR A 25 -6.94 -7.33 -5.83
CA THR A 25 -6.49 -6.04 -5.32
C THR A 25 -7.53 -5.51 -4.33
N ALA A 26 -7.09 -5.11 -3.14
CA ALA A 26 -7.88 -4.37 -2.16
C ALA A 26 -7.38 -2.93 -2.11
N ARG A 27 -8.27 -1.96 -2.35
CA ARG A 27 -7.94 -0.53 -2.32
C ARG A 27 -8.77 0.18 -1.25
N ASP A 28 -8.10 0.85 -0.33
CA ASP A 28 -8.73 1.76 0.61
C ASP A 28 -9.17 3.05 -0.12
N ILE A 29 -10.44 3.42 0.02
CA ILE A 29 -11.05 4.53 -0.73
C ILE A 29 -10.56 5.88 -0.18
N GLU A 30 -10.34 5.98 1.13
CA GLU A 30 -9.97 7.23 1.81
C GLU A 30 -8.54 7.65 1.48
N THR A 31 -7.61 6.71 1.54
CA THR A 31 -6.17 6.97 1.31
C THR A 31 -5.74 6.70 -0.13
N GLY A 32 -6.52 5.95 -0.91
CA GLY A 32 -6.14 5.47 -2.22
C GLY A 32 -5.09 4.35 -2.21
N ILE A 33 -4.65 3.91 -1.02
CA ILE A 33 -3.64 2.87 -0.86
C ILE A 33 -4.22 1.53 -1.29
N ALA A 34 -3.45 0.79 -2.06
CA ALA A 34 -3.83 -0.52 -2.54
C ALA A 34 -2.78 -1.57 -2.17
N SER A 35 -3.25 -2.79 -1.97
CA SER A 35 -2.41 -3.98 -1.92
C SER A 35 -3.14 -5.17 -2.54
N PHE A 36 -2.45 -6.29 -2.72
CA PHE A 36 -2.99 -7.43 -3.45
C PHE A 36 -2.65 -8.76 -2.78
N GLY A 37 -3.32 -9.82 -3.22
CA GLY A 37 -3.02 -11.19 -2.81
C GLY A 37 -3.80 -12.22 -3.62
N GLU A 38 -3.43 -13.49 -3.49
CA GLU A 38 -4.09 -14.61 -4.18
C GLU A 38 -5.51 -14.85 -3.62
N THR A 39 -5.76 -14.33 -2.42
CA THR A 39 -7.06 -14.43 -1.76
C THR A 39 -7.49 -13.08 -1.20
N LYS A 40 -8.80 -12.93 -1.00
CA LYS A 40 -9.37 -11.73 -0.39
C LYS A 40 -8.78 -11.44 1.00
N SER A 41 -8.56 -12.49 1.80
CA SER A 41 -7.99 -12.36 3.14
C SER A 41 -6.53 -11.91 3.10
N GLU A 42 -5.77 -12.38 2.11
CA GLU A 42 -4.39 -11.97 1.92
C GLU A 42 -4.29 -10.52 1.45
N ALA A 43 -5.10 -10.13 0.45
CA ALA A 43 -5.17 -8.76 -0.02
C ALA A 43 -5.52 -7.77 1.10
N LEU A 44 -6.47 -8.14 1.97
CA LEU A 44 -6.82 -7.35 3.15
C LEU A 44 -5.69 -7.28 4.19
N ARG A 45 -5.01 -8.39 4.46
CA ARG A 45 -3.85 -8.42 5.36
C ARG A 45 -2.77 -7.47 4.85
N MET A 46 -2.42 -7.58 3.58
CA MET A 46 -1.41 -6.74 2.97
C MET A 46 -1.82 -5.26 2.91
N LEU A 47 -3.09 -4.96 2.64
CA LEU A 47 -3.61 -3.60 2.68
C LEU A 47 -3.50 -3.01 4.10
N SER A 48 -3.82 -3.77 5.14
CA SER A 48 -3.70 -3.30 6.52
C SER A 48 -2.27 -2.96 6.91
N GLU A 49 -1.30 -3.73 6.41
CA GLU A 49 0.12 -3.48 6.62
C GLU A 49 0.57 -2.22 5.86
N ALA A 50 0.15 -2.07 4.60
CA ALA A 50 0.46 -0.89 3.79
C ALA A 50 -0.08 0.41 4.43
N LEU A 51 -1.30 0.38 4.97
CA LEU A 51 -1.89 1.51 5.70
C LEU A 51 -1.06 1.88 6.93
N LEU A 52 -0.68 0.89 7.74
CA LEU A 52 0.17 1.11 8.91
C LEU A 52 1.53 1.72 8.54
N LEU A 53 2.15 1.22 7.47
CA LEU A 53 3.43 1.74 6.98
C LEU A 53 3.29 3.17 6.45
N HIS A 54 2.20 3.49 5.77
CA HIS A 54 1.92 4.85 5.29
C HIS A 54 1.79 5.86 6.44
N GLU A 55 1.23 5.44 7.57
CA GLU A 55 1.14 6.26 8.79
C GLU A 55 2.46 6.36 9.57
N GLY A 56 3.55 5.76 9.06
CA GLY A 56 4.87 5.76 9.69
C GLY A 56 5.05 4.70 10.77
N GLY A 57 4.23 3.65 10.79
CA GLY A 57 4.32 2.56 11.77
C GLY A 57 5.44 1.53 11.50
N GLY A 58 6.23 1.71 10.44
CA GLY A 58 7.37 0.85 10.09
C GLY A 58 8.69 1.33 10.67
N GLU A 59 9.72 0.49 10.55
CA GLU A 59 11.11 0.89 10.81
C GLU A 59 11.70 1.53 9.55
N PRO A 60 12.38 2.69 9.65
CA PRO A 60 13.12 3.25 8.52
C PRO A 60 14.21 2.28 8.04
N VAL A 61 14.41 2.25 6.72
CA VAL A 61 15.51 1.50 6.10
C VAL A 61 16.84 2.14 6.48
N THR A 62 17.80 1.32 6.90
CA THR A 62 19.17 1.72 7.25
C THR A 62 20.16 1.39 6.13
N ASP A 63 21.36 1.97 6.19
CA ASP A 63 22.44 1.65 5.24
C ASP A 63 22.82 0.15 5.30
N GLU A 64 22.77 -0.48 6.48
CA GLU A 64 23.03 -1.92 6.64
C GLU A 64 21.97 -2.78 5.93
N ASP A 65 20.70 -2.37 5.97
CA ASP A 65 19.62 -3.05 5.24
C ASP A 65 19.83 -2.95 3.71
N LEU A 66 20.31 -1.80 3.22
CA LEU A 66 20.65 -1.61 1.81
C LEU A 66 21.81 -2.52 1.39
N GLU A 67 22.87 -2.58 2.19
CA GLU A 67 24.02 -3.46 1.95
C GLU A 67 23.62 -4.94 1.93
N GLU A 68 22.71 -5.37 2.82
CA GLU A 68 22.17 -6.74 2.82
C GLU A 68 21.41 -7.07 1.52
N LEU A 69 20.71 -6.09 0.95
CA LEU A 69 20.03 -6.21 -0.34
C LEU A 69 20.99 -6.12 -1.54
N GLY A 70 22.28 -5.90 -1.31
CA GLY A 70 23.30 -5.72 -2.35
C GLY A 70 23.23 -4.36 -3.04
N LEU A 71 22.70 -3.35 -2.35
CA LEU A 71 22.62 -1.96 -2.79
C LEU A 71 23.71 -1.15 -2.08
N ASP A 72 24.46 -0.34 -2.83
CA ASP A 72 25.44 0.58 -2.25
C ASP A 72 24.72 1.88 -1.84
N PRO A 73 24.70 2.25 -0.54
CA PRO A 73 24.03 3.46 -0.08
C PRO A 73 24.59 4.74 -0.73
N ASP A 74 25.88 4.73 -1.13
CA ASP A 74 26.54 5.86 -1.79
C ASP A 74 26.31 5.90 -3.32
N GLU A 75 25.68 4.88 -3.92
CA GLU A 75 25.36 4.84 -5.36
C GLU A 75 24.17 5.75 -5.73
N PHE A 76 23.31 6.07 -4.77
CA PHE A 76 22.14 6.90 -4.97
C PHE A 76 22.49 8.39 -4.88
N ASP A 77 22.24 9.13 -5.95
CA ASP A 77 22.37 10.60 -5.99
C ASP A 77 20.99 11.25 -5.87
N ASP A 78 20.91 12.37 -5.15
CA ASP A 78 19.72 13.21 -4.97
C ASP A 78 19.44 14.04 -6.24
N ARG A 79 19.27 13.33 -7.35
CA ARG A 79 18.99 13.94 -8.65
C ARG A 79 17.59 14.53 -8.65
N GLU A 80 17.44 15.71 -9.27
CA GLU A 80 16.12 16.30 -9.49
C GLU A 80 15.22 15.31 -10.25
N LEU A 81 13.99 15.13 -9.74
CA LEU A 81 12.98 14.34 -10.42
C LEU A 81 12.70 14.96 -11.80
N PRO A 82 12.50 14.14 -12.85
CA PRO A 82 12.08 14.63 -14.15
C PRO A 82 10.83 15.50 -14.06
N ASP A 83 10.68 16.50 -14.95
CA ASP A 83 9.55 17.46 -14.94
C ASP A 83 8.16 16.80 -14.89
N PHE A 84 8.02 15.57 -15.39
CA PHE A 84 6.75 14.85 -15.41
C PHE A 84 6.45 14.08 -14.09
N MET A 85 7.42 14.00 -13.19
CA MET A 85 7.34 13.36 -11.87
C MET A 85 7.36 14.37 -10.71
N GLN A 86 7.50 15.67 -11.01
CA GLN A 86 7.30 16.77 -10.06
C GLN A 86 5.81 17.02 -9.83
#